data_AF-A0A7X0LV98-F1
#
_entry.id   AF-A0A7X0LV98-F1
#
_cell.length_a   1.000
_cell.length_b   1.000
_cell.length_c   1.000
_cell.angle_alpha   90.00
_cell.angle_beta   90.00
_cell.angle_gamma   90.00
#
_symmetry.space_group_name_H-M   'P 1'
#
loop_
_entity.id
_entity.type
_entity.pdbx_description
1 polymer ?
#
loop_
_entity_poly.entity_id
_entity_poly.type
_entity_poly.pdbx_seq_one_letter_code
_entity_poly.pdbx_strand_id
1 'polypeptide(L)'
;MNTKEFETIVEKAINVAPDWLKDDINSIVQKEKDIRISNVISKLYNQYSFNLTHIFASMHRDVEWSNISRERLTFIDNNLDLIDYMVKALKKSS
;
A
#
# COMPACT_ATOMS: atom_id res chain seq x y z
N MET A 1 -13.94 -20.52 -11.65
CA MET A 1 -12.92 -19.58 -12.16
C MET A 1 -11.68 -20.39 -12.48
N ASN A 2 -11.15 -20.31 -13.70
CA ASN A 2 -9.93 -21.04 -14.07
C ASN A 2 -8.70 -20.32 -13.47
N THR A 3 -7.70 -21.06 -13.01
CA THR A 3 -6.48 -20.49 -12.38
C THR A 3 -5.79 -19.46 -13.27
N LYS A 4 -5.75 -19.71 -14.59
CA LYS A 4 -5.15 -18.77 -15.56
C LYS A 4 -5.94 -17.46 -15.70
N GLU A 5 -7.27 -17.55 -15.65
CA GLU A 5 -8.14 -16.36 -15.71
C GLU A 5 -7.97 -15.52 -14.45
N PHE A 6 -7.87 -16.17 -13.29
CA PHE A 6 -7.60 -15.52 -12.02
C PHE A 6 -6.25 -14.78 -12.02
N GLU A 7 -5.18 -15.44 -12.46
CA GLU A 7 -3.86 -14.81 -12.57
C GLU A 7 -3.88 -13.58 -13.49
N THR A 8 -4.55 -13.70 -14.63
CA THR A 8 -4.69 -12.58 -15.59
C THR A 8 -5.45 -11.40 -14.98
N ILE A 9 -6.51 -11.67 -14.19
CA ILE A 9 -7.28 -10.62 -13.51
C ILE A 9 -6.43 -9.94 -12.44
N VAL A 10 -5.66 -10.72 -11.67
CA VAL A 10 -4.76 -10.18 -10.63
C VAL A 10 -3.68 -9.29 -11.25
N GLU A 11 -3.03 -9.72 -12.33
CA GLU A 11 -2.04 -8.89 -13.03
C GLU A 11 -2.63 -7.58 -13.53
N LYS A 12 -3.84 -7.62 -14.11
CA LYS A 12 -4.56 -6.40 -14.51
C LYS A 12 -4.85 -5.50 -13.32
N ALA A 13 -5.30 -6.06 -12.20
CA ALA A 13 -5.59 -5.31 -10.97
C ALA A 13 -4.33 -4.63 -10.41
N ILE A 14 -3.18 -5.32 -10.43
CA ILE A 14 -1.88 -4.75 -10.04
C ILE A 14 -1.47 -3.62 -10.99
N ASN A 15 -1.68 -3.78 -12.30
CA ASN A 15 -1.31 -2.77 -13.29
C ASN A 15 -2.12 -1.47 -13.15
N VAL A 16 -3.42 -1.58 -12.85
CA VAL A 16 -4.31 -0.42 -12.64
C VAL A 16 -4.26 0.14 -11.22
N ALA A 17 -3.52 -0.49 -10.31
CA ALA A 17 -3.37 0.01 -8.94
C ALA A 17 -2.75 1.43 -8.96
N PRO A 18 -3.12 2.30 -8.01
CA PRO A 18 -2.56 3.65 -7.92
C PRO A 18 -1.03 3.63 -7.77
N ASP A 19 -0.35 4.57 -8.43
CA ASP A 19 1.12 4.61 -8.42
C ASP A 19 1.68 4.83 -7.02
N TRP A 20 1.02 5.67 -6.20
CA TRP A 20 1.42 5.87 -4.80
C TRP A 20 1.49 4.55 -4.02
N LEU A 21 0.57 3.61 -4.27
CA LEU A 21 0.53 2.33 -3.58
C LEU A 21 1.67 1.42 -4.04
N LYS A 22 1.95 1.41 -5.35
CA LYS A 22 3.07 0.65 -5.93
C LYS A 22 4.41 1.13 -5.34
N ASP A 23 4.61 2.44 -5.30
CA ASP A 23 5.83 3.07 -4.80
C ASP A 23 6.04 2.79 -3.30
N ASP A 24 4.98 2.93 -2.50
CA ASP A 24 5.04 2.69 -1.06
C ASP A 24 5.34 1.23 -0.74
N ILE A 25 4.64 0.29 -1.38
CA ILE A 25 4.87 -1.14 -1.17
C ILE A 25 6.30 -1.49 -1.58
N ASN A 26 6.79 -0.99 -2.72
CA ASN A 26 8.15 -1.23 -3.16
C ASN A 26 9.18 -0.67 -2.16
N SER A 27 8.99 0.57 -1.68
CA SER A 27 9.82 1.20 -0.65
C SER A 27 9.84 0.42 0.67
N ILE A 28 8.70 -0.16 1.06
CA ILE A 28 8.58 -0.97 2.27
C ILE A 28 9.27 -2.34 2.09
N VAL A 29 9.02 -3.03 0.98
CA VAL A 29 9.54 -4.38 0.72
C VAL A 29 11.05 -4.36 0.50
N GLN A 30 11.60 -3.36 -0.19
CA GLN A 30 13.05 -3.25 -0.43
C GLN A 30 13.86 -3.07 0.86
N LYS A 31 13.27 -2.53 1.92
CA LYS A 31 13.96 -2.29 3.20
C LYS A 31 14.11 -3.56 4.05
N GLU A 32 13.29 -4.57 3.84
CA GLU A 32 13.24 -5.77 4.68
C GLU A 32 13.07 -7.04 3.83
N LYS A 33 14.13 -7.86 3.76
CA LYS A 33 14.22 -9.04 2.89
C LYS A 33 13.16 -10.12 3.18
N ASP A 34 12.64 -10.18 4.41
CA ASP A 34 11.62 -11.16 4.81
C ASP A 34 10.44 -10.51 5.54
N ILE A 35 9.90 -9.46 4.93
CA ILE A 35 8.76 -8.74 5.51
C ILE A 35 7.47 -9.55 5.38
N ARG A 36 6.73 -9.70 6.48
CA ARG A 36 5.38 -10.31 6.48
C ARG A 36 4.36 -9.32 5.92
N ILE A 37 3.30 -9.83 5.27
CA ILE A 37 2.22 -8.99 4.75
C ILE A 37 1.59 -8.09 5.84
N SER A 38 1.40 -8.63 7.05
CA SER A 38 0.94 -7.87 8.21
C SER A 38 1.83 -6.66 8.50
N ASN A 39 3.14 -6.79 8.35
CA ASN A 39 4.09 -5.69 8.57
C ASN A 39 4.01 -4.65 7.45
N VAL A 40 3.82 -5.09 6.20
CA VAL A 40 3.60 -4.17 5.07
C VAL A 40 2.35 -3.35 5.31
N ILE A 41 1.25 -4.01 5.65
CA ILE A 41 -0.03 -3.37 5.99
C ILE A 41 0.20 -2.38 7.14
N SER A 42 0.76 -2.80 8.28
CA SER A 42 1.00 -1.89 9.40
C SER A 42 1.86 -0.67 9.03
N LYS A 43 2.88 -0.83 8.17
CA LYS A 43 3.69 0.30 7.70
C LYS A 43 2.91 1.24 6.80
N LEU A 44 2.06 0.73 5.91
CA LEU A 44 1.14 1.54 5.09
C LEU A 44 0.17 2.33 5.99
N TYR A 45 -0.45 1.68 6.98
CA TYR A 45 -1.31 2.40 7.93
C TYR A 45 -0.52 3.45 8.71
N ASN A 46 0.69 3.15 9.19
CA ASN A 46 1.49 4.11 9.94
C ASN A 46 1.93 5.32 9.10
N GLN A 47 2.10 5.15 7.78
CA GLN A 47 2.48 6.23 6.86
C GLN A 47 1.32 7.22 6.61
N TYR A 48 0.08 6.73 6.66
CA TYR A 48 -1.11 7.54 6.41
C TYR A 48 -1.91 7.87 7.67
N SER A 49 -1.60 7.23 8.79
CA SER A 49 -2.19 7.56 10.08
C SER A 49 -1.52 8.79 10.66
N PHE A 50 -2.35 9.66 11.24
CA PHE A 50 -1.88 10.82 11.97
C PHE A 50 -0.98 10.38 13.15
N ASN A 51 0.30 10.69 13.07
CA ASN A 51 1.27 10.43 14.14
C ASN A 51 1.93 11.76 14.58
N LEU A 52 2.65 11.73 15.70
CA LEU A 52 3.27 12.93 16.28
C LEU A 52 4.21 13.66 15.28
N THR A 53 4.89 12.92 14.40
CA THR A 53 5.75 13.48 13.36
C THR A 53 4.96 14.30 12.35
N HIS A 54 3.73 13.87 12.01
CA HIS A 54 2.84 14.63 11.13
C HIS A 54 2.30 15.89 11.81
N ILE A 55 1.99 15.83 13.11
CA ILE A 55 1.55 17.01 13.89
C ILE A 55 2.62 18.11 13.91
N PHE A 56 3.89 17.75 14.07
CA PHE A 56 5.00 18.72 14.04
C PHE A 56 5.30 19.26 12.63
N ALA A 57 5.01 18.49 11.58
CA ALA A 57 5.21 18.90 10.19
C ALA A 57 4.02 19.69 9.59
N SER A 58 2.80 19.48 10.10
CA SER A 58 1.55 19.97 9.49
C SER A 58 1.06 21.34 9.97
N MET A 59 1.88 22.09 10.73
CA MET A 59 1.56 23.45 11.21
C MET A 59 1.16 24.45 10.09
N HIS A 60 1.28 24.11 8.80
CA HIS A 60 1.07 25.00 7.66
C HIS A 60 0.14 24.53 6.52
N ARG A 61 -0.75 23.52 6.68
CA ARG A 61 -1.96 23.23 5.84
C ARG A 61 -2.42 21.76 6.00
N ASP A 62 -3.27 21.50 6.99
CA ASP A 62 -3.64 20.13 7.39
C ASP A 62 -4.80 19.50 6.59
N VAL A 63 -5.65 20.31 5.97
CA VAL A 63 -6.90 19.82 5.33
C VAL A 63 -6.62 18.89 4.15
N GLU A 64 -5.64 19.24 3.31
CA GLU A 64 -5.29 18.44 2.14
C GLU A 64 -4.68 17.08 2.55
N TRP A 65 -3.75 17.10 3.51
CA TRP A 65 -3.14 15.87 4.03
C TRP A 65 -4.15 14.97 4.73
N SER A 66 -5.06 15.55 5.51
CA SER A 66 -6.15 14.82 6.17
C SER A 66 -7.06 14.12 5.15
N ASN A 67 -7.39 14.79 4.04
CA ASN A 67 -8.20 14.20 2.97
C ASN A 67 -7.45 13.07 2.26
N ILE A 68 -6.19 13.30 1.87
CA ILE A 68 -5.34 12.28 1.21
C ILE A 68 -5.15 11.07 2.11
N SER A 69 -4.86 11.29 3.40
CA SER A 69 -4.67 10.23 4.38
C SER A 69 -5.92 9.38 4.51
N ARG A 70 -7.10 10.01 4.64
CA ARG A 70 -8.37 9.31 4.70
C ARG A 70 -8.65 8.50 3.44
N GLU A 71 -8.42 9.07 2.26
CA GLU A 71 -8.61 8.38 0.98
C GLU A 71 -7.72 7.15 0.89
N ARG A 72 -6.42 7.30 1.19
CA ARG A 72 -5.45 6.21 1.09
C ARG A 72 -5.69 5.12 2.13
N LEU A 73 -6.02 5.47 3.38
CA LEU A 73 -6.41 4.49 4.40
C LEU A 73 -7.66 3.71 3.99
N THR A 74 -8.68 4.42 3.48
CA THR A 74 -9.90 3.79 2.98
C THR A 74 -9.60 2.85 1.80
N PHE A 75 -8.70 3.25 0.90
CA PHE A 75 -8.28 2.39 -0.20
C PHE A 75 -7.56 1.14 0.32
N ILE A 76 -6.64 1.29 1.28
CA ILE A 76 -5.91 0.16 1.88
C ILE A 76 -6.88 -0.82 2.54
N ASP A 77 -7.78 -0.32 3.40
CA ASP A 77 -8.81 -1.13 4.08
C ASP A 77 -9.62 -1.98 3.10
N ASN A 78 -10.04 -1.37 1.98
CA ASN A 78 -10.89 -2.03 0.99
C ASN A 78 -10.14 -2.98 0.04
N ASN A 79 -8.80 -2.94 0.01
CA ASN A 79 -7.99 -3.63 -1.01
C ASN A 79 -6.86 -4.48 -0.41
N LEU A 80 -7.04 -5.01 0.81
CA LEU A 80 -6.01 -5.84 1.47
C LEU A 80 -5.57 -7.05 0.64
N ASP A 81 -6.50 -7.70 -0.07
CA ASP A 81 -6.17 -8.82 -0.95
C ASP A 81 -5.26 -8.40 -2.11
N LEU A 82 -5.56 -7.26 -2.74
CA LEU A 82 -4.74 -6.70 -3.80
C LEU A 82 -3.33 -6.40 -3.29
N ILE A 83 -3.21 -5.81 -2.09
CA ILE A 83 -1.91 -5.53 -1.46
C ILE A 83 -1.12 -6.82 -1.21
N ASP A 84 -1.77 -7.90 -0.76
CA ASP A 84 -1.14 -9.21 -0.59
C ASP A 84 -0.61 -9.76 -1.93
N TYR A 85 -1.41 -9.68 -3.00
CA TYR A 85 -0.95 -10.08 -4.34
C TYR A 85 0.22 -9.23 -4.85
N MET A 86 0.20 -7.90 -4.62
CA MET A 86 1.29 -7.01 -5.00
C MET A 86 2.60 -7.37 -4.28
N VAL A 87 2.54 -7.61 -2.97
CA VAL A 87 3.71 -8.01 -2.18
C VAL A 87 4.26 -9.36 -2.66
N LYS A 88 3.37 -10.33 -2.92
CA LYS A 88 3.77 -11.65 -3.46
C LYS A 88 4.40 -11.52 -4.85
N ALA A 89 3.86 -10.66 -5.72
CA ALA A 89 4.42 -10.42 -7.05
C ALA A 89 5.83 -9.81 -6.96
N LEU A 90 6.05 -8.82 -6.10
CA LEU A 90 7.36 -8.21 -5.89
C LEU A 90 8.40 -9.21 -5.34
N LYS A 91 7.97 -10.08 -4.42
CA LYS A 91 8.83 -11.15 -3.89
C LYS A 91 9.17 -12.23 -4.91
N LYS A 92 8.31 -12.51 -5.89
CA LYS A 92 8.62 -13.44 -7.00
C LYS A 92 9.60 -12.85 -8.00
N SER A 93 9.61 -11.53 -8.15
CA SER A 93 10.48 -10.80 -9.08
C SER A 93 11.86 -10.44 -8.50
N SER A 94 12.09 -10.67 -7.20
CA SER A 94 13.36 -10.42 -6.48
C SER A 94 14.15 -11.70 -6.28
#